data_AF-A0A1L2BPF2-F1
#
_entry.id   AF-A0A1L2BPF2-F1
#
_cell.length_a   1.000
_cell.length_b   1.000
_cell.length_c   1.000
_cell.angle_alpha   90.00
_cell.angle_beta   90.00
_cell.angle_gamma   90.00
#
_symmetry.space_group_name_H-M   'P 1'
#
loop_
_entity.id
_entity.type
_entity.pdbx_description
1 polymer ?
#
loop_
_entity_poly.entity_id
_entity_poly.type
_entity_poly.pdbx_seq_one_letter_code
_entity_poly.pdbx_strand_id
1 'polypeptide(L)' 'MDGGLGLKKGGWTEEEDILLRKCIERHGEGEWCKVPLRAGLNSCRKSCRLTWLNYLRPGIKRGEFSSD' A
#
# COMPACT_ATOMS: atom_id res chain seq x y z
N MET A 1 1.08 -21.69 -2.67
CA MET A 1 2.21 -20.84 -2.24
C MET A 1 1.91 -19.43 -2.75
N ASP A 2 1.68 -18.42 -1.90
CA ASP A 2 2.75 -17.65 -1.27
C ASP A 2 2.26 -17.01 0.05
N GLY A 3 2.87 -17.46 1.15
CA GLY A 3 2.43 -17.30 2.53
C GLY A 3 2.13 -15.86 2.97
N GLY A 4 1.16 -15.79 3.87
CA GLY A 4 1.02 -14.70 4.82
C GLY A 4 2.26 -14.66 5.70
N LEU A 5 3.12 -13.66 5.46
CA LEU A 5 4.27 -13.37 6.29
C LEU A 5 4.10 -11.97 6.86
N GLY A 6 3.76 -11.93 8.14
CA GLY A 6 4.30 -10.94 9.07
C GLY A 6 3.83 -9.50 8.92
N LEU A 7 2.57 -9.25 8.53
CA LEU A 7 2.01 -7.92 8.76
C LEU A 7 1.86 -7.72 10.26
N LYS A 8 2.48 -6.65 10.77
CA LYS A 8 2.19 -6.12 12.10
C LYS A 8 0.68 -6.18 12.32
N LYS A 9 0.25 -6.65 13.49
CA LYS A 9 -1.17 -6.78 13.87
C LYS A 9 -1.90 -5.43 13.97
N GLY A 10 -1.23 -4.32 13.65
CA GLY A 10 -1.81 -2.99 13.49
C GLY A 10 -1.85 -2.61 12.01
N GLY A 11 -3.01 -2.14 11.56
CA GLY A 11 -3.20 -1.65 10.19
C GLY A 11 -2.26 -0.49 9.86
N TRP A 12 -2.14 -0.20 8.56
CA TRP A 12 -1.42 0.97 8.07
C TRP A 12 -1.90 2.23 8.78
N THR A 13 -0.95 3.04 9.27
CA THR A 13 -1.30 4.36 9.79
C THR A 13 -1.45 5.34 8.65
N GLU A 14 -2.21 6.41 8.90
CA GLU A 14 -2.38 7.49 7.93
C GLU A 14 -1.02 8.10 7.50
N GLU A 15 -0.06 8.17 8.41
CA GLU A 15 1.31 8.62 8.12
C GLU A 15 2.01 7.70 7.10
N GLU A 16 1.93 6.38 7.30
CA GLU A 16 2.50 5.40 6.38
C GLU A 16 1.83 5.49 4.99
N ASP A 17 0.51 5.65 4.97
CA ASP A 17 -0.29 5.82 3.75
C ASP A 17 0.11 7.08 2.98
N ILE A 18 0.28 8.21 3.67
CA ILE A 18 0.72 9.48 3.08
C ILE A 18 2.12 9.33 2.50
N LEU A 19 3.05 8.70 3.22
CA LEU A 19 4.42 8.46 2.76
C LEU A 19 4.44 7.55 1.52
N LEU A 20 3.65 6.48 1.54
CA LEU A 20 3.52 5.56 0.41
C LEU A 20 2.96 6.28 -0.82
N ARG A 21 1.87 7.04 -0.66
CA ARG A 21 1.28 7.83 -1.74
C ARG A 21 2.27 8.84 -2.31
N LYS A 22 2.89 9.67 -1.47
CA LYS A 22 3.87 10.68 -1.92
C LYS A 22 5.04 10.04 -2.67
N CYS A 23 5.51 8.89 -2.19
CA CYS A 23 6.60 8.17 -2.84
C CYS A 23 6.18 7.68 -4.24
N ILE A 24 4.98 7.11 -4.37
CA ILE A 24 4.48 6.59 -5.65
C ILE A 24 4.13 7.72 -6.62
N GLU A 25 3.52 8.82 -6.15
CA GLU A 25 3.25 9.99 -6.98
C GLU A 25 4.55 10.63 -7.49
N ARG A 26 5.60 10.64 -6.67
CA ARG A 26 6.91 11.18 -7.06
C ARG A 26 7.72 10.27 -7.99
N HIS A 27 7.69 8.95 -7.76
CA HIS A 27 8.55 7.99 -8.47
C HIS A 27 7.84 7.13 -9.51
N GLY A 28 6.51 7.13 -9.53
CA GLY A 28 5.68 6.24 -10.34
C GLY A 28 5.34 4.90 -9.69
N GLU A 29 4.22 4.30 -10.10
CA GLU A 29 3.85 2.95 -9.71
C GLU A 29 4.68 1.90 -10.48
N GLY A 30 5.40 1.02 -9.77
CA GLY A 30 6.16 -0.06 -10.42
C GLY A 30 7.39 -0.54 -9.62
N GLU A 31 8.15 0.37 -9.01
CA GLU A 31 9.37 0.04 -8.25
C GLU A 31 9.10 -0.36 -6.79
N TRP A 32 8.12 -1.25 -6.53
CA TRP A 32 7.70 -1.66 -5.18
C TRP A 32 8.86 -2.15 -4.28
N CYS A 33 9.93 -2.66 -4.88
CA CYS A 33 11.15 -3.05 -4.17
C CYS A 33 11.83 -1.87 -3.45
N LYS A 34 11.87 -0.72 -4.10
CA LYS A 34 12.53 0.49 -3.60
C LYS A 34 11.56 1.42 -2.88
N VAL A 35 10.26 1.29 -3.09
CA VAL A 35 9.21 2.08 -2.43
C VAL A 35 9.35 2.14 -0.91
N PRO A 36 9.41 1.02 -0.15
CA PRO A 36 9.49 1.10 1.31
C PRO A 36 10.78 1.79 1.77
N LEU A 37 11.90 1.53 1.10
CA LEU A 37 13.18 2.17 1.39
C LEU A 37 13.16 3.68 1.09
N ARG A 38 12.59 4.09 -0.05
CA ARG A 38 12.47 5.50 -0.45
C ARG A 38 11.46 6.28 0.38
N ALA A 39 10.38 5.63 0.79
CA ALA A 39 9.33 6.20 1.62
C ALA A 39 9.69 6.21 3.11
N GLY A 40 10.78 5.54 3.52
CA GLY A 40 11.16 5.38 4.93
C GLY A 40 10.18 4.52 5.73
N LEU A 41 9.48 3.61 5.05
CA LEU A 41 8.45 2.75 5.65
C LEU A 41 9.07 1.49 6.23
N ASN A 42 8.65 1.12 7.44
CA ASN A 42 9.04 -0.13 8.08
C ASN A 42 8.09 -1.28 7.67
N SER A 43 7.74 -1.30 6.39
CA SER A 43 6.76 -2.20 5.77
C SER A 43 7.39 -2.95 4.60
N CYS A 44 6.92 -4.17 4.35
CA CYS A 44 7.46 -5.00 3.26
C CYS A 44 6.90 -4.56 1.89
N ARG A 45 7.64 -4.85 0.81
CA ARG A 45 7.23 -4.68 -0.59
C ARG A 45 5.79 -5.16 -0.84
N LYS A 46 5.47 -6.38 -0.38
CA LYS A 46 4.16 -7.01 -0.56
C LYS A 46 3.05 -6.17 0.07
N SER A 47 3.28 -5.66 1.29
CA SER A 47 2.33 -4.78 1.98
C SER A 47 2.15 -3.47 1.24
N CYS A 48 3.23 -2.79 0.85
CA CYS A 48 3.15 -1.50 0.14
C CYS A 48 2.32 -1.62 -1.14
N ARG A 49 2.56 -2.68 -1.92
CA ARG A 49 1.81 -2.96 -3.14
C ARG A 49 0.33 -3.22 -2.85
N LEU A 50 0.03 -4.06 -1.87
CA LEU A 50 -1.36 -4.36 -1.51
C LEU A 50 -2.08 -3.12 -1.01
N THR A 51 -1.48 -2.33 -0.11
CA THR A 51 -2.09 -1.12 0.43
C THR A 51 -2.37 -0.09 -0.65
N TRP A 52 -1.43 0.12 -1.56
CA TRP A 52 -1.66 1.01 -2.70
C TRP A 52 -2.83 0.54 -3.56
N LEU A 53 -2.82 -0.72 -3.99
CA LEU A 53 -3.83 -1.26 -4.91
C LEU A 53 -5.22 -1.43 -4.27
N ASN A 54 -5.30 -1.61 -2.94
CA ASN A 54 -6.56 -1.83 -2.22
C ASN A 54 -7.12 -0.58 -1.53
N TYR A 55 -6.28 0.38 -1.15
CA TYR A 55 -6.73 1.54 -0.36
C TYR A 55 -6.35 2.91 -0.92
N LEU A 56 -5.14 3.10 -1.48
CA LEU A 56 -4.61 4.44 -1.78
C LEU A 56 -4.67 4.88 -3.25
N ARG A 57 -4.73 3.92 -4.19
CA ARG A 57 -4.69 4.23 -5.62
C ARG A 57 -5.89 5.09 -6.01
N PRO A 58 -5.66 6.26 -6.64
CA PRO A 58 -6.75 7.10 -7.14
C PRO A 58 -7.50 6.32 -8.23
N GLY A 59 -8.78 6.02 -7.98
CA GLY A 59 -9.60 5.17 -8.86
C GLY A 59 -10.07 3.85 -8.23
N ILE A 60 -9.70 3.57 -6.98
CA ILE A 60 -10.35 2.49 -6.22
C ILE A 60 -11.78 2.93 -5.91
N LYS A 61 -12.75 2.34 -6.62
CA LYS A 61 -14.16 2.42 -6.25
C LYS A 61 -14.35 1.68 -4.93
N ARG A 62 -14.40 2.42 -3.82
CA ARG A 62 -14.96 1.93 -2.54
C ARG A 62 -16.49 1.90 -2.65
N GLY A 63 -16.98 1.25 -3.70
CA GLY A 63 -18.39 1.18 -4.06
C GLY A 63 -19.06 0.16 -3.17
N GLU A 64 -20.11 0.62 -2.52
CA GLU A 64 -21.12 -0.12 -1.78
C GLU A 64 -21.37 -1.47 -2.46
N PHE A 65 -21.19 -2.57 -1.72
CA PHE A 65 -21.62 -3.88 -2.18
C PHE A 65 -23.13 -3.79 -2.38
N SER A 66 -23.58 -3.58 -3.63
CA SER A 66 -25.00 -3.70 -3.93
C SER A 66 -25.37 -5.15 -3.64
N SER A 67 -26.08 -5.35 -2.53
CA SER A 67 -26.69 -6.63 -2.19
C SER A 67 -27.67 -6.97 -3.31
N ASP A 68 -27.53 -8.16 -3.88
CA ASP A 68 -28.55 -8.79 -4.74
C ASP A 68 -29.83 -9.05 -3.94
#